data_AF-A0A2V2UTR1-F1
#
_entry.id   AF-A0A2V2UTR1-F1
#
_cell.length_a   1.000
_cell.length_b   1.000
_cell.length_c   1.000
_cell.angle_alpha   90.00
_cell.angle_beta   90.00
_cell.angle_gamma   90.00
#
_symmetry.space_group_name_H-M   'P 1'
#
loop_
_entity.id
_entity.type
_entity.pdbx_description
1 polymer ?
#
loop_
_entity_poly.entity_id
_entity_poly.type
_entity_poly.pdbx_seq_one_letter_code
_entity_poly.pdbx_strand_id
1 'polypeptide(L)'
;MYFLFGCCFLLALVVFAANKFKYNPSTLSYATAVAIAILPESLVAVVTVSMTVSVKIMAKQKCIVRKLAVLEVLGNVTDICSDKTGTLTENKMVVKKAVIGINEELIVTGAPYERHGLFLDRDYEQMELVQAYRTNKLLYEFMRCAALCSTTVLQVDADDVDRLTGAGNPTEVAIQVMSWKAELYRDRLEKEGWECIAEYPFDSKIKRMSTVWYNDKKGGILYLHKRRPRACN
;
A
#
# COMPACT_ATOMS: atom_id res chain seq x y z
N MET A 1 -39.11 16.43 -7.25
CA MET A 1 -39.41 17.81 -7.67
C MET A 1 -40.68 17.90 -8.52
N TYR A 2 -40.82 17.12 -9.61
CA TYR A 2 -42.05 17.09 -10.43
C TYR A 2 -43.34 16.78 -9.65
N PHE A 3 -43.27 15.88 -8.66
CA PHE A 3 -44.41 15.56 -7.78
C PHE A 3 -44.88 16.78 -6.96
N LEU A 4 -43.95 17.54 -6.36
CA LEU A 4 -44.27 18.75 -5.59
C LEU A 4 -44.88 19.85 -6.47
N PHE A 5 -44.38 20.01 -7.69
CA PHE A 5 -44.99 20.90 -8.67
C PHE A 5 -46.41 20.46 -9.04
N GLY A 6 -46.63 19.16 -9.24
CA GLY A 6 -47.97 18.60 -9.47
C GLY A 6 -48.94 18.89 -8.31
N CYS A 7 -48.50 18.67 -7.07
CA CYS A 7 -49.28 19.00 -5.87
C CYS A 7 -49.58 20.50 -5.77
N CYS A 8 -48.62 21.36 -6.11
CA CYS A 8 -48.81 22.81 -6.12
C CYS A 8 -49.93 23.24 -7.08
N PHE A 9 -49.91 22.77 -8.33
CA PHE A 9 -50.98 23.06 -9.30
C PHE A 9 -52.34 22.52 -8.84
N LEU A 10 -52.37 21.32 -8.29
CA LEU A 10 -53.60 20.71 -7.79
C LEU A 10 -54.20 21.53 -6.64
N LEU A 11 -53.39 21.94 -5.67
CA LEU A 11 -53.85 22.75 -4.53
C LEU A 11 -54.29 24.15 -4.97
N ALA A 12 -53.58 24.78 -5.90
CA ALA A 12 -54.02 26.04 -6.49
C ALA A 12 -55.39 25.89 -7.16
N LEU A 13 -55.60 24.83 -7.94
CA LEU A 13 -56.88 24.53 -8.57
C LEU A 13 -57.99 24.33 -7.52
N VAL A 14 -57.71 23.61 -6.44
CA VAL A 14 -58.64 23.44 -5.32
C VAL A 14 -59.04 24.78 -4.69
N VAL A 15 -58.08 25.70 -4.47
CA VAL A 15 -58.35 27.04 -3.93
C VAL A 15 -59.24 27.86 -4.89
N PHE A 16 -58.99 27.79 -6.19
CA PHE A 16 -59.83 28.45 -7.20
C PHE A 16 -61.22 27.82 -7.31
N ALA A 17 -61.32 26.49 -7.27
CA ALA A 17 -62.59 25.76 -7.30
C ALA A 17 -63.45 26.05 -6.07
N ALA A 18 -62.85 26.09 -4.88
CA ALA A 18 -63.53 26.45 -3.63
C ALA A 18 -64.08 27.89 -3.65
N ASN A 19 -63.40 28.81 -4.33
CA ASN A 19 -63.84 30.19 -4.52
C ASN A 19 -64.72 30.38 -5.78
N LYS A 20 -65.26 29.30 -6.36
CA LYS A 20 -66.12 29.30 -7.55
C LYS A 20 -65.50 30.03 -8.75
N PHE A 21 -64.18 29.96 -8.91
CA PHE A 21 -63.42 30.64 -9.97
C PHE A 21 -63.64 32.15 -10.03
N LYS A 22 -63.97 32.79 -8.90
CA LYS A 22 -64.05 34.25 -8.82
C LYS A 22 -62.64 34.84 -8.69
N TYR A 23 -62.25 35.63 -9.69
CA TYR A 23 -60.98 36.34 -9.74
C TYR A 23 -60.98 37.55 -8.82
N ASN A 24 -60.82 37.29 -7.52
CA ASN A 24 -60.63 38.32 -6.50
C ASN A 24 -59.16 38.37 -6.06
N PRO A 25 -58.63 39.56 -5.68
CA PRO A 25 -57.28 39.70 -5.13
C PRO A 25 -57.02 38.76 -3.94
N SER A 26 -58.04 38.52 -3.12
CA SER A 26 -58.00 37.61 -1.98
C SER A 26 -57.73 36.16 -2.41
N THR A 27 -58.47 35.64 -3.41
CA THR A 27 -58.29 34.28 -3.93
C THR A 27 -56.89 34.08 -4.49
N LEU A 28 -56.36 35.08 -5.19
CA LEU A 28 -55.01 35.06 -5.74
C LEU A 28 -53.96 34.96 -4.61
N SER A 29 -54.12 35.77 -3.56
CA SER A 29 -53.21 35.77 -2.41
C SER A 29 -53.20 34.42 -1.66
N TYR A 30 -54.36 33.77 -1.52
CA TYR A 30 -54.46 32.44 -0.91
C TYR A 30 -53.80 31.36 -1.77
N ALA A 31 -54.01 31.39 -3.09
CA ALA A 31 -53.38 30.45 -4.00
C ALA A 31 -51.84 30.58 -3.99
N THR A 32 -51.31 31.81 -3.97
CA THR A 32 -49.87 32.05 -3.87
C THR A 32 -49.30 31.62 -2.52
N ALA A 33 -50.02 31.85 -1.41
CA ALA A 33 -49.57 31.45 -0.08
C ALA A 33 -49.44 29.93 0.05
N VAL A 34 -50.42 29.18 -0.46
CA VAL A 34 -50.38 27.70 -0.47
C VAL A 34 -49.28 27.17 -1.39
N ALA A 35 -49.06 27.81 -2.55
CA ALA A 35 -47.98 27.46 -3.47
C ALA A 35 -46.58 27.64 -2.86
N ILE A 36 -46.36 28.73 -2.10
CA ILE A 36 -45.09 28.96 -1.40
C ILE A 36 -44.92 27.96 -0.24
N ALA A 37 -45.99 27.67 0.49
CA ALA A 37 -45.95 26.77 1.65
C ALA A 37 -45.53 25.32 1.29
N ILE A 38 -45.78 24.87 0.07
CA ILE A 38 -45.44 23.50 -0.36
C ILE A 38 -44.02 23.37 -0.93
N LEU A 39 -43.39 24.46 -1.35
CA LEU A 39 -42.05 24.43 -1.92
C LEU A 39 -40.99 24.35 -0.78
N PRO A 40 -40.18 23.28 -0.71
CA PRO A 40 -39.22 23.10 0.37
C PRO A 40 -37.92 23.87 0.08
N GLU A 41 -38.00 25.20 0.05
CA GLU A 41 -36.85 26.08 -0.25
C GLU A 41 -35.70 25.90 0.75
N SER A 42 -36.03 25.68 2.02
CA SER A 42 -35.04 25.48 3.10
C SER A 42 -34.33 24.13 3.03
N LEU A 43 -34.92 23.12 2.36
CA LEU A 43 -34.35 21.78 2.30
C LEU A 43 -33.03 21.77 1.53
N VAL A 44 -32.93 22.55 0.44
CA VAL A 44 -31.71 22.64 -0.37
C VAL A 44 -30.54 23.17 0.46
N ALA A 45 -30.78 24.19 1.29
CA ALA A 45 -29.78 24.75 2.18
C ALA A 45 -29.38 23.75 3.28
N VAL A 46 -30.35 23.11 3.94
CA VAL A 46 -30.10 22.14 5.01
C VAL A 46 -29.29 20.94 4.51
N VAL A 47 -29.64 20.39 3.34
CA VAL A 47 -28.91 19.27 2.72
C VAL A 47 -27.48 19.67 2.34
N THR A 48 -27.29 20.88 1.80
CA THR A 48 -25.95 21.34 1.42
C THR A 48 -25.06 21.54 2.64
N VAL A 49 -25.58 22.14 3.72
CA VAL A 49 -24.84 22.33 4.98
C VAL A 49 -24.50 20.98 5.61
N SER A 50 -25.46 20.05 5.69
CA SER A 50 -25.22 18.73 6.27
C SER A 50 -24.18 17.95 5.47
N MET A 51 -24.26 17.94 4.14
CA MET A 51 -23.25 17.33 3.26
C MET A 51 -21.87 17.97 3.44
N THR A 52 -21.79 19.30 3.57
CA THR A 52 -20.52 20.01 3.78
C THR A 52 -19.87 19.62 5.11
N VAL A 53 -20.66 19.50 6.18
CA VAL A 53 -20.19 19.00 7.48
C VAL A 53 -19.68 17.56 7.34
N SER A 54 -20.40 16.70 6.64
CA SER A 54 -19.97 15.31 6.37
C SER A 54 -18.63 15.24 5.63
N VAL A 55 -18.43 16.07 4.60
CA VAL A 55 -17.13 16.16 3.90
C VAL A 55 -16.01 16.57 4.85
N LYS A 56 -16.24 17.52 5.75
CA LYS A 56 -15.24 17.96 6.73
C LYS A 56 -14.84 16.83 7.69
N ILE A 57 -15.79 16.01 8.11
CA ILE A 57 -15.54 14.84 8.96
C ILE A 57 -14.72 13.78 8.19
N MET A 58 -15.11 13.48 6.94
CA MET A 58 -14.41 12.52 6.09
C MET A 58 -12.96 12.95 5.78
N ALA A 59 -12.74 14.24 5.54
CA ALA A 59 -11.40 14.78 5.31
C ALA A 59 -10.46 14.57 6.51
N LYS A 60 -10.98 14.70 7.74
CA LYS A 60 -10.21 14.38 8.96
C LYS A 60 -9.82 12.90 9.05
N GLN A 61 -10.58 12.02 8.40
CA GLN A 61 -10.32 10.58 8.32
C GLN A 61 -9.54 10.19 7.06
N LYS A 62 -8.81 11.13 6.44
CA LYS A 62 -8.03 10.93 5.21
C LYS A 62 -8.86 10.54 3.98
N CYS A 63 -10.16 10.84 3.96
CA CYS A 63 -11.04 10.65 2.81
C CYS A 63 -11.35 11.99 2.13
N ILE A 64 -10.91 12.16 0.88
CA ILE A 64 -11.09 13.40 0.12
C ILE A 64 -12.29 13.25 -0.81
N VAL A 65 -13.39 13.93 -0.49
CA VAL A 65 -14.61 13.93 -1.30
C VAL A 65 -14.56 15.10 -2.30
N ARG A 66 -14.57 14.80 -3.60
CA ARG A 66 -14.51 15.82 -4.67
C ARG A 66 -15.88 16.35 -5.11
N LYS A 67 -16.96 15.60 -4.87
CA LYS A 67 -18.32 15.94 -5.28
C LYS A 67 -19.29 15.56 -4.16
N LEU A 68 -20.16 16.49 -3.74
CA LEU A 68 -21.11 16.24 -2.65
C LEU A 68 -22.09 15.09 -2.96
N ALA A 69 -22.51 14.96 -4.22
CA ALA A 69 -23.40 13.89 -4.66
C ALA A 69 -22.84 12.47 -4.46
N VAL A 70 -21.51 12.32 -4.32
CA VAL A 70 -20.90 11.01 -4.06
C VAL A 70 -21.23 10.49 -2.66
N LEU A 71 -21.57 11.37 -1.71
CA LEU A 71 -21.92 10.95 -0.35
C LEU A 71 -23.17 10.06 -0.33
N GLU A 72 -24.16 10.36 -1.18
CA GLU A 72 -25.38 9.54 -1.30
C GLU A 72 -25.09 8.18 -1.93
N VAL A 73 -24.28 8.17 -3.01
CA VAL A 73 -23.89 6.93 -3.69
C VAL A 73 -23.03 6.04 -2.79
N LEU A 74 -22.13 6.63 -2.00
CA LEU A 74 -21.25 5.91 -1.09
C LEU A 74 -22.05 5.11 -0.04
N GLY A 75 -23.20 5.64 0.41
CA GLY A 75 -24.10 4.94 1.33
C GLY A 75 -24.78 3.71 0.73
N ASN A 76 -24.82 3.60 -0.60
CA ASN A 76 -25.45 2.51 -1.33
C ASN A 76 -24.44 1.56 -2.01
N VAL A 77 -23.14 1.66 -1.69
CA VAL A 77 -22.12 0.76 -2.25
C VAL A 77 -22.27 -0.65 -1.68
N THR A 78 -22.47 -1.63 -2.56
CA THR A 78 -22.53 -3.06 -2.21
C THR A 78 -21.22 -3.80 -2.49
N ASP A 79 -20.44 -3.34 -3.48
CA ASP A 79 -19.24 -4.02 -3.97
C ASP A 79 -18.04 -3.07 -3.99
N ILE A 80 -16.92 -3.51 -3.40
CA ILE A 80 -15.68 -2.74 -3.34
C ILE A 80 -14.61 -3.48 -4.14
N CYS A 81 -14.28 -2.95 -5.33
CA CYS A 81 -13.13 -3.41 -6.10
C CYS A 81 -11.90 -2.58 -5.69
N SER A 82 -10.97 -3.19 -4.97
CA SER A 82 -9.73 -2.55 -4.53
C SER A 82 -8.53 -3.14 -5.26
N ASP A 83 -7.56 -2.31 -5.62
CA ASP A 83 -6.27 -2.79 -6.13
C ASP A 83 -5.43 -3.37 -4.99
N LYS A 84 -4.57 -4.34 -5.28
CA LYS A 84 -3.76 -4.99 -4.25
C LYS A 84 -2.59 -4.11 -3.82
N THR A 85 -1.76 -3.72 -4.78
CA THR A 85 -0.45 -3.12 -4.49
C THR A 85 -0.62 -1.63 -4.20
N GLY A 86 -0.25 -1.20 -3.00
CA GLY A 86 -0.37 0.21 -2.60
C GLY A 86 -1.75 0.60 -2.04
N THR A 87 -2.74 -0.30 -2.07
CA THR A 87 -4.04 -0.09 -1.38
C THR A 87 -4.27 -1.14 -0.29
N LEU A 88 -4.31 -2.44 -0.65
CA LEU A 88 -4.40 -3.52 0.36
C LEU A 88 -3.04 -3.82 1.02
N THR A 89 -1.95 -3.60 0.30
CA THR A 89 -0.59 -3.78 0.80
C THR A 89 0.15 -2.45 0.81
N GLU A 90 1.11 -2.29 1.73
CA GLU A 90 1.93 -1.08 1.81
C GLU A 90 2.94 -0.92 0.65
N ASN A 91 2.90 -1.79 -0.36
CA ASN A 91 3.92 -1.89 -1.42
C ASN A 91 5.36 -2.01 -0.89
N LYS A 92 5.52 -2.56 0.32
CA LYS A 92 6.80 -2.86 0.94
C LYS A 92 6.95 -4.38 1.04
N MET A 93 7.96 -4.91 0.38
CA MET A 93 8.23 -6.35 0.38
C MET A 93 9.08 -6.72 1.60
N VAL A 94 8.85 -7.92 2.14
CA VAL A 94 9.64 -8.51 3.23
C VAL A 94 9.91 -9.96 2.88
N VAL A 95 11.13 -10.43 3.09
CA VAL A 95 11.42 -11.87 3.01
C VAL A 95 10.79 -12.52 4.24
N LYS A 96 9.93 -13.52 4.04
CA LYS A 96 9.30 -14.26 5.13
C LYS A 96 9.96 -15.61 5.40
N LYS A 97 10.43 -16.26 4.35
CA LYS A 97 11.00 -17.61 4.40
C LYS A 97 12.14 -17.71 3.39
N ALA A 98 13.22 -18.38 3.78
CA ALA A 98 14.31 -18.79 2.92
C ALA A 98 14.49 -20.31 3.05
N VAL A 99 14.59 -21.01 1.92
CA VAL A 99 14.86 -22.44 1.89
C VAL A 99 16.28 -22.64 1.39
N ILE A 100 17.09 -23.33 2.19
CA ILE A 100 18.51 -23.51 1.99
C ILE A 100 18.78 -25.02 1.92
N GLY A 101 19.44 -25.48 0.86
CA GLY A 101 19.67 -26.92 0.65
C GLY A 101 18.38 -27.69 0.38
N ILE A 102 18.24 -28.87 1.01
CA ILE A 102 17.16 -29.82 0.72
C ILE A 102 15.96 -29.62 1.66
N ASN A 103 16.18 -29.32 2.94
CA ASN A 103 15.12 -29.25 3.97
C ASN A 103 15.36 -28.17 5.05
N GLU A 104 16.33 -27.27 4.87
CA GLU A 104 16.56 -26.20 5.85
C GLU A 104 15.66 -25.01 5.51
N GLU A 105 14.59 -24.83 6.28
CA GLU A 105 13.71 -23.67 6.18
C GLU A 105 14.05 -22.68 7.28
N LEU A 106 14.26 -21.42 6.87
CA LEU A 106 14.57 -20.31 7.75
C LEU A 106 13.46 -19.28 7.65
N ILE A 107 12.77 -19.03 8.76
CA ILE A 107 11.73 -18.01 8.88
C ILE A 107 12.39 -16.69 9.27
N VAL A 108 12.06 -15.62 8.55
CA VAL A 108 12.63 -14.28 8.76
C VAL A 108 11.55 -13.38 9.35
N THR A 109 11.84 -12.79 10.51
CA THR A 109 10.92 -11.88 11.21
C THR A 109 11.25 -10.41 10.99
N GLY A 110 10.38 -9.52 11.50
CA GLY A 110 10.48 -8.07 11.39
C GLY A 110 9.75 -7.47 10.20
N ALA A 111 9.54 -6.16 10.27
CA ALA A 111 8.86 -5.33 9.29
C ALA A 111 9.80 -4.92 8.13
N PRO A 112 9.26 -4.31 7.06
CA PRO A 112 10.09 -3.75 5.99
C PRO A 112 10.99 -2.63 6.53
N TYR A 113 12.22 -2.56 6.03
CA TYR A 113 13.24 -1.57 6.41
C TYR A 113 13.71 -1.64 7.88
N GLU A 114 13.25 -2.58 8.69
CA GLU A 114 13.85 -2.80 10.02
C GLU A 114 15.23 -3.41 9.88
N ARG A 115 16.20 -2.82 10.58
CA ARG A 115 17.59 -3.28 10.58
C ARG A 115 17.78 -4.60 11.31
N HIS A 116 17.01 -4.81 12.38
CA HIS A 116 17.11 -5.97 13.26
C HIS A 116 15.92 -6.92 13.07
N GLY A 117 16.13 -8.19 13.36
CA GLY A 117 15.10 -9.22 13.26
C GLY A 117 15.63 -10.58 13.68
N LEU A 118 14.72 -11.48 14.02
CA LEU A 118 15.04 -12.85 14.39
C LEU A 118 14.92 -13.78 13.19
N PHE A 119 15.80 -14.78 13.17
CA PHE A 119 15.71 -15.92 12.27
C PHE A 119 15.28 -17.13 13.09
N LEU A 120 14.23 -17.81 12.64
CA LEU A 120 13.71 -19.00 13.28
C LEU A 120 13.88 -20.19 12.34
N ASP A 121 14.11 -21.37 12.89
CA ASP A 121 14.06 -22.60 12.11
C ASP A 121 12.61 -23.05 11.82
N ARG A 122 12.47 -24.27 11.32
CA ARG A 122 11.17 -24.86 10.99
C ARG A 122 10.26 -25.07 12.20
N ASP A 123 10.86 -25.31 13.36
CA ASP A 123 10.19 -25.58 14.64
C ASP A 123 9.98 -24.28 15.45
N TYR A 124 10.21 -23.13 14.83
CA TYR A 124 10.12 -21.78 15.41
C TYR A 124 11.14 -21.51 16.52
N GLU A 125 12.23 -22.27 16.58
CA GLU A 125 13.32 -22.00 17.49
C GLU A 125 14.25 -20.93 16.92
N GLN A 126 14.69 -20.01 17.78
CA GLN A 126 15.56 -18.91 17.36
C GLN A 126 16.95 -19.43 16.99
N MET A 127 17.40 -19.07 15.80
CA MET A 127 18.72 -19.39 15.30
C MET A 127 19.62 -18.14 15.32
N GLU A 128 20.75 -18.24 16.02
CA GLU A 128 21.79 -17.21 15.99
C GLU A 128 22.68 -17.39 14.76
N LEU A 129 22.41 -16.61 13.71
CA LEU A 129 23.05 -16.79 12.40
C LEU A 129 24.58 -16.66 12.44
N VAL A 130 25.12 -15.72 13.22
CA VAL A 130 26.58 -15.50 13.32
C VAL A 130 27.31 -16.76 13.78
N GLN A 131 26.71 -17.50 14.71
CA GLN A 131 27.24 -18.78 15.18
C GLN A 131 26.97 -19.89 14.16
N ALA A 132 25.79 -19.92 13.56
CA ALA A 132 25.40 -20.92 12.56
C ALA A 132 26.29 -20.85 11.29
N TYR A 133 26.79 -19.69 10.90
CA TYR A 133 27.71 -19.56 9.76
C TYR A 133 29.02 -20.34 9.94
N ARG A 134 29.45 -20.58 11.17
CA ARG A 134 30.70 -21.32 11.46
C ARG A 134 30.57 -22.80 11.18
N THR A 135 29.36 -23.34 11.30
CA THR A 135 29.06 -24.78 11.14
C THR A 135 28.38 -25.07 9.81
N ASN A 136 27.55 -24.15 9.32
CA ASN A 136 26.79 -24.29 8.08
C ASN A 136 27.33 -23.36 6.98
N LYS A 137 28.25 -23.90 6.17
CA LYS A 137 28.82 -23.21 5.02
C LYS A 137 27.75 -22.82 3.99
N LEU A 138 26.74 -23.66 3.78
CA LEU A 138 25.70 -23.42 2.78
C LEU A 138 24.85 -22.18 3.13
N LEU A 139 24.49 -22.05 4.41
CA LEU A 139 23.80 -20.88 4.95
C LEU A 139 24.62 -19.60 4.79
N TYR A 140 25.92 -19.65 5.09
CA TYR A 140 26.82 -18.52 4.89
C TYR A 140 26.90 -18.10 3.42
N GLU A 141 27.08 -19.06 2.50
CA GLU A 141 27.13 -18.80 1.05
C GLU A 141 25.80 -18.25 0.51
N PHE A 142 24.67 -18.77 0.99
CA PHE A 142 23.34 -18.27 0.64
C PHE A 142 23.17 -16.80 1.04
N MET A 143 23.49 -16.47 2.29
CA MET A 143 23.37 -15.10 2.79
C MET A 143 24.36 -14.16 2.08
N ARG A 144 25.58 -14.65 1.78
CA ARG A 144 26.58 -13.89 1.01
C ARG A 144 26.10 -13.60 -0.41
N CYS A 145 25.46 -14.57 -1.06
CA CYS A 145 24.82 -14.38 -2.36
C CYS A 145 23.68 -13.35 -2.29
N ALA A 146 22.83 -13.44 -1.27
CA ALA A 146 21.75 -12.49 -1.04
C ALA A 146 22.25 -11.04 -0.89
N ALA A 147 23.37 -10.85 -0.17
CA ALA A 147 23.99 -9.56 0.05
C ALA A 147 24.66 -8.98 -1.21
N LEU A 148 25.49 -9.77 -1.90
CA LEU A 148 26.33 -9.29 -2.99
C LEU A 148 25.66 -9.31 -4.37
N CYS A 149 24.67 -10.17 -4.60
CA CYS A 149 23.94 -10.25 -5.87
C CYS A 149 22.76 -9.26 -5.91
N SER A 150 23.06 -7.98 -5.70
CA SER A 150 22.09 -6.89 -5.73
C SER A 150 22.72 -5.57 -6.16
N THR A 151 21.94 -4.77 -6.88
CA THR A 151 22.29 -3.39 -7.25
C THR A 151 21.92 -2.41 -6.14
N THR A 152 20.95 -2.81 -5.32
CA THR A 152 20.45 -2.02 -4.19
C THR A 152 21.45 -2.05 -3.04
N VAL A 153 21.82 -0.86 -2.56
CA VAL A 153 22.59 -0.68 -1.33
C VAL A 153 21.70 0.06 -0.34
N LEU A 154 21.60 -0.45 0.88
CA LEU A 154 20.87 0.18 1.96
C LEU A 154 21.84 0.83 2.94
N GLN A 155 21.39 1.90 3.59
CA GLN A 155 22.13 2.62 4.60
C GLN A 155 21.27 2.74 5.85
N VAL A 156 21.88 2.95 7.01
CA VAL A 156 21.15 3.25 8.24
C VAL A 156 20.49 4.62 8.10
N ASP A 157 19.24 4.75 8.54
CA ASP A 157 18.52 6.03 8.55
C ASP A 157 19.24 7.03 9.48
N ALA A 158 19.32 8.29 9.05
CA ALA A 158 19.96 9.34 9.82
C ALA A 158 19.15 9.71 11.07
N ASP A 159 17.83 9.59 10.99
CA ASP A 159 16.89 9.94 12.05
C ASP A 159 16.54 8.73 12.94
N ASP A 160 16.72 7.49 12.43
CA ASP A 160 16.37 6.25 13.12
C ASP A 160 17.40 5.12 12.89
N VAL A 161 18.24 4.88 13.89
CA VAL A 161 19.36 3.92 13.82
C VAL A 161 18.89 2.46 13.63
N ASP A 162 17.64 2.16 13.99
CA ASP A 162 17.03 0.84 13.86
C ASP A 162 16.38 0.62 12.49
N ARG A 163 16.40 1.64 11.62
CA ARG A 163 15.84 1.58 10.27
C ARG A 163 16.89 1.72 9.19
N LEU A 164 16.53 1.16 8.04
CA LEU A 164 17.30 1.22 6.82
C LEU A 164 16.59 2.10 5.80
N THR A 165 17.37 2.84 5.04
CA THR A 165 16.91 3.63 3.89
C THR A 165 17.68 3.21 2.65
N GLY A 166 17.05 3.40 1.50
CA GLY A 166 17.70 3.15 0.22
C GLY A 166 16.71 3.09 -0.91
N ALA A 167 17.22 3.33 -2.11
CA ALA A 167 16.45 3.24 -3.35
C ALA A 167 16.80 1.94 -4.07
N GLY A 168 15.77 1.21 -4.48
CA GLY A 168 15.92 -0.06 -5.17
C GLY A 168 14.56 -0.65 -5.52
N ASN A 169 14.55 -1.73 -6.29
CA ASN A 169 13.30 -2.44 -6.51
C ASN A 169 12.83 -3.10 -5.19
N PRO A 170 11.51 -3.17 -4.90
CA PRO A 170 11.03 -3.67 -3.61
C PRO A 170 11.54 -5.06 -3.24
N THR A 171 11.73 -5.95 -4.22
CA THR A 171 12.24 -7.32 -3.99
C THR A 171 13.71 -7.33 -3.58
N GLU A 172 14.56 -6.51 -4.20
CA GLU A 172 15.97 -6.36 -3.81
C GLU A 172 16.10 -5.70 -2.46
N VAL A 173 15.33 -4.64 -2.20
CA VAL A 173 15.28 -4.00 -0.88
C VAL A 173 14.95 -5.03 0.19
N ALA A 174 13.94 -5.88 -0.01
CA ALA A 174 13.58 -6.91 0.96
C ALA A 174 14.71 -7.92 1.24
N ILE A 175 15.44 -8.33 0.20
CA ILE A 175 16.57 -9.25 0.32
C ILE A 175 17.75 -8.57 1.02
N GLN A 176 18.00 -7.29 0.73
CA GLN A 176 19.03 -6.50 1.39
C GLN A 176 18.70 -6.29 2.87
N VAL A 177 17.45 -5.96 3.22
CA VAL A 177 16.99 -5.88 4.62
C VAL A 177 17.24 -7.20 5.35
N MET A 178 16.94 -8.34 4.71
CA MET A 178 17.26 -9.66 5.29
C MET A 178 18.78 -9.83 5.52
N SER A 179 19.62 -9.43 4.57
CA SER A 179 21.08 -9.51 4.70
C SER A 179 21.62 -8.64 5.85
N TRP A 180 21.02 -7.47 6.07
CA TRP A 180 21.31 -6.60 7.22
C TRP A 180 20.92 -7.23 8.55
N LYS A 181 19.72 -7.79 8.65
CA LYS A 181 19.26 -8.55 9.82
C LYS A 181 20.18 -9.74 10.13
N ALA A 182 20.72 -10.35 9.08
CA ALA A 182 21.64 -11.48 9.16
C ALA A 182 23.09 -11.07 9.49
N GLU A 183 23.34 -9.77 9.72
CA GLU A 183 24.65 -9.16 9.90
C GLU A 183 25.64 -9.37 8.75
N LEU A 184 25.17 -9.85 7.59
CA LEU A 184 25.99 -10.14 6.42
C LEU A 184 25.48 -9.31 5.25
N TYR A 185 25.80 -8.02 5.27
CA TYR A 185 25.39 -7.04 4.25
C TYR A 185 26.59 -6.60 3.40
N ARG A 186 26.30 -5.98 2.26
CA ARG A 186 27.28 -5.62 1.24
C ARG A 186 28.47 -4.81 1.79
N ASP A 187 28.22 -3.70 2.48
CA ASP A 187 29.27 -2.82 3.00
C ASP A 187 30.25 -3.54 3.95
N ARG A 188 29.76 -4.51 4.74
CA ARG A 188 30.63 -5.35 5.58
C ARG A 188 31.54 -6.22 4.72
N LEU A 189 31.01 -6.85 3.68
CA LEU A 189 31.78 -7.73 2.78
C LEU A 189 32.78 -6.93 1.94
N GLU A 190 32.43 -5.73 1.51
CA GLU A 190 33.36 -4.81 0.85
C GLU A 190 34.52 -4.44 1.78
N LYS A 191 34.25 -4.15 3.07
CA LYS A 191 35.29 -3.94 4.09
C LYS A 191 36.17 -5.18 4.33
N GLU A 192 35.65 -6.39 4.12
CA GLU A 192 36.43 -7.64 4.14
C GLU A 192 37.32 -7.81 2.88
N GLY A 193 37.26 -6.88 1.92
CA GLY A 193 38.07 -6.86 0.70
C GLY A 193 37.40 -7.50 -0.51
N TRP A 194 36.08 -7.67 -0.52
CA TRP A 194 35.35 -8.07 -1.72
C TRP A 194 35.09 -6.87 -2.63
N GLU A 195 35.54 -6.95 -3.87
CA GLU A 195 35.37 -5.92 -4.89
C GLU A 195 34.53 -6.46 -6.05
N CYS A 196 33.54 -5.67 -6.50
CA CYS A 196 32.70 -6.05 -7.64
C CYS A 196 33.46 -5.83 -8.95
N ILE A 197 33.72 -6.90 -9.71
CA ILE A 197 34.40 -6.85 -11.01
C ILE A 197 33.40 -6.63 -12.14
N ALA A 198 32.25 -7.30 -12.06
CA ALA A 198 31.25 -7.27 -13.11
C ALA A 198 29.85 -7.42 -12.55
N GLU A 199 28.94 -6.61 -13.08
CA GLU A 199 27.52 -6.65 -12.74
C GLU A 199 26.71 -6.80 -14.02
N TYR A 200 25.85 -7.83 -14.03
CA TYR A 200 24.87 -8.06 -15.07
C TYR A 200 23.49 -7.90 -14.44
N PRO A 201 22.81 -6.74 -14.65
CA PRO A 201 21.52 -6.47 -14.04
C PRO A 201 20.46 -7.47 -14.52
N PHE A 202 19.31 -7.47 -13.86
CA PHE A 202 18.23 -8.41 -14.17
C PHE A 202 17.77 -8.27 -15.63
N ASP A 203 17.94 -9.32 -16.42
CA ASP A 203 17.40 -9.43 -17.77
C ASP A 203 16.08 -10.22 -17.74
N SER A 204 15.01 -9.64 -18.29
CA SER A 204 13.66 -10.21 -18.28
C SER A 204 13.49 -11.43 -19.20
N LYS A 205 14.32 -11.59 -20.24
CA LYS A 205 14.31 -12.75 -21.15
C LYS A 205 14.86 -13.98 -20.44
N ILE A 206 15.99 -13.85 -19.75
CA ILE A 206 16.61 -14.95 -18.99
C ILE A 206 16.14 -15.02 -17.52
N LYS A 207 15.41 -14.02 -17.06
CA LYS A 207 14.85 -13.87 -15.70
C LYS A 207 15.91 -14.04 -14.60
N ARG A 208 17.10 -13.47 -14.82
CA ARG A 208 18.28 -13.67 -13.98
C ARG A 208 19.12 -12.39 -13.89
N MET A 209 19.69 -12.17 -12.72
CA MET A 209 20.75 -11.22 -12.42
C MET A 209 22.02 -11.99 -12.05
N SER A 210 23.19 -11.44 -12.39
CA SER A 210 24.49 -12.04 -12.05
C SER A 210 25.49 -11.00 -11.59
N THR A 211 26.34 -11.32 -10.63
CA THR A 211 27.45 -10.46 -10.19
C THR A 211 28.71 -11.30 -10.02
N VAL A 212 29.86 -10.66 -10.25
CA VAL A 212 31.19 -11.25 -10.11
C VAL A 212 31.99 -10.41 -9.13
N TRP A 213 32.48 -11.06 -8.09
CA TRP A 213 33.23 -10.41 -7.01
C TRP A 213 34.60 -11.06 -6.84
N TYR A 214 35.62 -10.28 -6.53
CA TYR A 214 36.97 -10.76 -6.25
C TYR A 214 37.46 -10.27 -4.91
N ASN A 215 38.27 -11.08 -4.25
CA ASN A 215 38.93 -10.71 -3.00
C ASN A 215 40.39 -11.11 -3.09
N ASP A 216 41.26 -10.10 -3.17
CA ASP A 216 42.71 -10.27 -3.30
C ASP A 216 43.31 -10.98 -2.07
N LYS A 217 42.90 -10.57 -0.85
CA LYS A 217 43.38 -11.15 0.41
C LYS A 217 43.04 -12.62 0.57
N LYS A 218 41.87 -13.05 0.06
CA LYS A 218 41.41 -14.45 0.12
C LYS A 218 41.76 -15.23 -1.15
N GLY A 219 42.28 -14.59 -2.19
CA GLY A 219 42.63 -15.21 -3.47
C GLY A 219 41.46 -15.88 -4.18
N GLY A 220 40.25 -15.28 -4.13
CA GLY A 220 39.02 -15.94 -4.59
C GLY A 220 38.13 -15.07 -5.48
N ILE A 221 37.48 -15.71 -6.47
CA ILE A 221 36.43 -15.10 -7.29
C ILE A 221 35.09 -15.77 -6.95
N LEU A 222 34.04 -14.97 -6.77
CA LEU A 222 32.66 -15.43 -6.61
C LEU A 222 31.82 -15.06 -7.81
N TYR A 223 31.11 -16.05 -8.33
CA TYR A 223 30.08 -15.89 -9.35
C TYR A 223 28.73 -16.12 -8.68
N LEU A 224 27.93 -15.07 -8.58
CA LEU A 224 26.66 -15.09 -7.85
C LEU A 224 25.52 -14.82 -8.82
N HIS A 225 24.43 -15.58 -8.66
CA HIS A 225 23.27 -15.47 -9.53
C HIS A 225 21.98 -15.50 -8.73
N LYS A 226 21.06 -14.59 -9.05
CA LYS A 226 19.69 -14.59 -8.54
C LYS A 226 18.71 -14.68 -9.71
N ARG A 227 17.74 -15.58 -9.64
CA ARG A 227 16.74 -15.77 -10.69
C ARG A 227 15.39 -16.11 -10.11
N ARG A 228 14.34 -15.93 -10.92
CA ARG A 228 13.03 -16.52 -10.61
C ARG A 228 13.16 -18.05 -10.60
N PRO A 229 12.70 -18.75 -9.54
CA PRO A 229 12.60 -20.21 -9.57
C PRO A 229 11.75 -20.63 -10.76
N ARG A 230 12.19 -21.66 -11.51
CA ARG A 230 11.28 -22.33 -12.43
C ARG A 230 10.25 -23.06 -11.57
N ALA A 231 8.97 -22.88 -11.86
CA ALA A 231 7.96 -23.74 -11.25
C ALA A 231 8.33 -25.19 -11.61
N CYS A 232 8.55 -26.04 -10.61
CA CYS A 232 8.50 -27.47 -10.82
C CYS A 232 7.03 -27.78 -11.10
N ASN A 233 6.69 -27.92 -12.38
CA ASN A 233 5.47 -28.62 -12.80
C ASN A 233 5.82 -30.10 -12.94
#